data_AF-S3IZQ3-F1
#
_entry.id   AF-S3IZQ3-F1
#
_cell.length_a   1.000
_cell.length_b   1.000
_cell.length_c   1.000
_cell.angle_alpha   90.00
_cell.angle_beta   90.00
_cell.angle_gamma   90.00
#
_symmetry.space_group_name_H-M   'P 1'
#
loop_
_entity.id
_entity.type
_entity.pdbx_description
1 polymer ?
#
loop_
_entity_poly.entity_id
_entity_poly.type
_entity_poly.pdbx_seq_one_letter_code
_entity_poly.pdbx_strand_id
1 'polypeptide(L)' 'MLSCSTTMFFGDIGVARKGDRVSCPEHGDTTIVEGNPNYRDRGVPVAFHGHKCGCGCTLISSLPNALVG' A
#
# COMPACT_ATOMS: atom_id res chain seq x y z
N MET A 1 -6.06 -0.15 -5.99
CA MET A 1 -4.84 0.69 -6.14
C MET A 1 -4.75 1.16 -7.56
N LEU A 2 -4.29 2.40 -7.78
CA LEU A 2 -4.10 2.93 -9.13
C LEU A 2 -2.65 2.82 -9.61
N SER A 3 -1.65 2.63 -8.73
CA SER A 3 -0.23 2.70 -9.13
C SER A 3 0.74 1.83 -8.30
N CYS A 4 0.55 0.51 -8.19
CA CYS A 4 1.50 -0.33 -7.44
C CYS A 4 2.95 -0.30 -7.99
N SER A 5 3.93 -0.65 -7.15
CA SER A 5 5.32 -0.80 -7.59
C SER A 5 5.45 -1.95 -8.59
N THR A 6 6.19 -1.70 -9.68
CA THR A 6 6.51 -2.70 -10.71
C THR A 6 7.83 -3.42 -10.45
N THR A 7 8.49 -3.13 -9.33
CA THR A 7 9.81 -3.69 -8.99
C THR A 7 9.79 -4.62 -7.79
N MET A 8 8.78 -4.51 -6.94
CA MET A 8 8.59 -5.35 -5.77
C MET A 8 7.19 -5.93 -5.82
N PHE A 9 7.12 -7.25 -5.83
CA PHE A 9 5.89 -8.04 -5.90
C PHE A 9 5.86 -9.00 -4.72
N PHE A 10 4.70 -9.13 -4.08
CA PHE A 10 4.44 -10.25 -3.16
C PHE A 10 3.64 -11.29 -3.95
N GLY A 11 4.31 -12.36 -4.38
CA GLY A 11 3.76 -13.27 -5.38
C GLY A 11 3.67 -12.55 -6.73
N ASP A 12 2.44 -12.37 -7.23
CA ASP A 12 2.15 -11.71 -8.51
C ASP A 12 1.53 -10.30 -8.35
N ILE A 13 1.42 -9.81 -7.11
CA ILE A 13 0.76 -8.53 -6.82
C ILE A 13 1.81 -7.48 -6.45
N GLY A 14 1.82 -6.38 -7.20
CA GLY A 14 2.72 -5.26 -6.96
C GLY A 14 2.45 -4.61 -5.61
N VAL A 15 3.50 -4.27 -4.88
CA VAL A 15 3.37 -3.72 -3.54
C VAL A 15 2.96 -2.25 -3.54
N ALA A 16 2.16 -1.89 -2.53
CA ALA A 16 1.76 -0.51 -2.28
C ALA A 16 2.85 0.22 -1.50
N ARG A 17 3.03 1.51 -1.74
CA ARG A 17 4.07 2.30 -1.07
C ARG A 17 3.47 3.54 -0.44
N LYS A 18 4.14 4.11 0.56
CA LYS A 18 3.76 5.44 1.05
C LYS A 18 3.79 6.43 -0.12
N GLY A 19 2.70 7.17 -0.31
CA GLY A 19 2.50 8.10 -1.42
C GLY A 19 1.78 7.49 -2.63
N ASP A 20 1.55 6.18 -2.65
CA ASP A 20 0.80 5.55 -3.74
C ASP A 20 -0.64 6.06 -3.80
N ARG A 21 -1.16 6.25 -5.00
CA ARG A 21 -2.56 6.67 -5.19
C ARG A 21 -3.48 5.47 -5.09
N VAL A 22 -4.46 5.58 -4.23
CA VAL A 22 -5.50 4.58 -4.04
C VAL A 22 -6.85 5.25 -4.23
N SER A 23 -7.78 4.55 -4.86
CA SER A 23 -9.15 5.05 -4.97
C SER A 23 -9.96 4.44 -3.85
N CYS A 24 -10.50 5.29 -2.97
CA CYS A 24 -11.45 4.87 -1.95
C CYS A 24 -12.86 5.01 -2.53
N PRO A 25 -13.69 3.95 -2.52
CA PRO A 25 -15.03 4.02 -3.09
C PRO A 25 -15.95 5.01 -2.35
N GLU A 26 -15.66 5.31 -1.09
CA GLU A 26 -16.43 6.23 -0.25
C GLU A 26 -15.97 7.69 -0.38
N HIS A 27 -14.66 7.94 -0.49
CA HIS A 27 -14.07 9.28 -0.42
C HIS A 27 -13.45 9.77 -1.75
N GLY A 28 -13.32 8.90 -2.75
CA GLY A 28 -12.61 9.17 -3.99
C GLY A 28 -11.11 8.89 -3.91
N ASP A 29 -10.35 9.51 -4.80
CA ASP A 29 -8.91 9.30 -4.88
C ASP A 29 -8.16 9.87 -3.68
N THR A 30 -7.34 9.03 -3.06
CA THR A 30 -6.54 9.33 -1.88
C THR A 30 -5.15 8.75 -2.04
N THR A 31 -4.28 8.99 -1.06
CA THR A 31 -2.91 8.51 -1.06
C THR A 31 -2.59 7.78 0.23
N ILE A 32 -1.65 6.85 0.15
CA ILE A 32 -1.22 6.13 1.34
C ILE A 32 -0.29 7.02 2.15
N VAL A 33 -0.64 7.29 3.40
CA VAL A 33 0.18 8.14 4.29
C VAL A 33 1.06 7.31 5.23
N GLU A 34 0.69 6.06 5.46
CA GLU A 34 1.45 5.13 6.31
C GLU A 34 2.22 4.07 5.52
N GLY A 35 3.38 3.68 6.03
CA GLY A 35 4.23 2.66 5.43
C GLY A 35 5.16 2.06 6.47
N ASN A 36 5.61 0.84 6.24
CA ASN A 36 6.51 0.15 7.14
C ASN A 36 7.94 0.64 6.89
N PRO A 37 8.63 1.19 7.90
CA PRO A 37 10.00 1.65 7.74
C PRO A 37 11.02 0.53 7.52
N ASN A 38 10.71 -0.70 7.95
CA ASN A 38 11.59 -1.86 7.77
C ASN A 38 11.56 -2.41 6.34
N TYR A 39 10.42 -2.30 5.66
CA TYR A 39 10.26 -2.72 4.26
C TYR A 39 10.22 -1.50 3.36
N ARG A 40 11.31 -1.26 2.61
CA ARG A 40 11.43 -0.12 1.71
C ARG A 40 11.68 -0.59 0.28
N ASP A 41 10.77 -0.24 -0.62
CA ASP A 41 10.97 -0.41 -2.06
C ASP A 41 11.64 0.85 -2.60
N ARG A 42 12.89 0.73 -3.07
CA ARG A 42 13.69 1.85 -3.60
C ARG A 42 13.78 3.07 -2.67
N GLY A 43 13.79 2.82 -1.36
CA GLY A 43 13.82 3.86 -0.32
C GLY A 43 12.46 4.40 0.11
N VAL A 44 11.37 4.00 -0.56
CA VAL A 44 10.00 4.36 -0.17
C VAL A 44 9.43 3.25 0.72
N PRO A 45 8.91 3.57 1.92
CA PRO A 45 8.35 2.55 2.81
C PRO A 45 7.11 1.90 2.19
N VAL A 46 7.07 0.57 2.25
CA VAL A 46 6.00 -0.27 1.71
C VAL A 46 4.82 -0.25 2.65
N ALA A 47 3.63 -0.05 2.11
CA ALA A 47 2.38 -0.06 2.87
C ALA A 47 1.74 -1.45 2.83
N PHE A 48 1.38 -1.96 4.01
CA PHE A 48 0.75 -3.26 4.15
C PHE A 48 -0.76 -3.14 4.39
N HIS A 49 -1.43 -4.29 4.40
CA HIS A 49 -2.80 -4.37 4.87
C HIS A 49 -2.91 -3.76 6.27
N GLY A 50 -3.95 -2.97 6.52
CA GLY A 50 -4.14 -2.31 7.81
C GLY A 50 -3.55 -0.91 7.90
N HIS A 51 -2.73 -0.48 6.93
CA HIS A 51 -2.15 0.86 6.94
C HIS A 51 -3.18 1.94 6.61
N LYS A 52 -3.03 3.14 7.18
CA LYS A 52 -3.95 4.24 6.90
C LYS A 52 -3.62 4.99 5.61
N CYS A 53 -4.70 5.31 4.89
CA CYS A 53 -4.73 6.24 3.78
C CYS A 53 -5.01 7.66 4.29
N GLY A 54 -4.72 8.67 3.48
CA GLY A 54 -4.91 10.09 3.82
C GLY A 54 -6.37 10.46 4.10
N CYS A 55 -7.32 9.72 3.55
CA CYS A 55 -8.75 9.84 3.86
C CYS A 55 -9.16 9.21 5.21
N GLY A 56 -8.25 8.52 5.91
CA GLY A 56 -8.56 7.79 7.14
C GLY A 56 -9.03 6.34 6.94
N CYS A 57 -9.33 5.94 5.69
CA CYS A 57 -9.60 4.54 5.37
C CYS A 57 -8.38 3.66 5.58
N THR A 58 -8.65 2.36 5.76
CA THR A 58 -7.63 1.35 5.98
C THR A 58 -7.35 0.63 4.67
N LEU A 59 -6.09 0.44 4.35
CA LEU A 59 -5.67 -0.20 3.12
C LEU A 59 -5.99 -1.69 3.17
N ILE A 60 -6.81 -2.13 2.22
CA ILE A 60 -7.17 -3.54 2.06
C ILE A 60 -6.25 -4.11 0.99
N SER A 61 -5.35 -5.02 1.40
CA SER A 61 -4.55 -5.78 0.46
C SER A 61 -5.32 -7.02 0.06
N SER A 62 -5.38 -7.33 -1.23
CA SER A 62 -5.92 -8.60 -1.72
C SER A 62 -4.98 -9.79 -1.48
N LEU A 63 -3.84 -9.56 -0.83
CA LEU A 63 -2.90 -10.59 -0.39
C LEU A 63 -3.23 -11.01 1.04
N PRO A 64 -3.89 -12.15 1.28
CA PRO A 64 -4.07 -12.69 2.64
C PRO A 64 -2.73 -13.08 3.30
N ASN A 65 -1.68 -13.28 2.50
CA ASN A 65 -0.36 -13.72 2.94
C ASN A 65 0.68 -12.59 3.06
N ALA A 66 0.31 -11.33 2.82
CA ALA A 66 1.19 -10.19 3.14
C ALA A 66 1.08 -9.84 4.63
N LEU A 67 1.22 -10.86 5.48
CA LEU A 67 1.46 -10.67 6.90
C LEU A 67 2.94 -10.35 7.05
N VAL A 68 3.24 -9.22 7.67
CA VAL A 68 4.63 -8.91 8.01
C VAL A 68 5.10 -9.99 8.98
N GLY A 69 6.03 -10.82 8.51
CA GLY A 69 6.81 -11.72 9.36
C GLY A 69 7.90 -10.93 10.07
#